data_AF-A0A836R9F6-F1
#
_entry.id   AF-A0A836R9F6-F1
#
_cell.length_a   1.000
_cell.length_b   1.000
_cell.length_c   1.000
_cell.angle_alpha   90.00
_cell.angle_beta   90.00
_cell.angle_gamma   90.00
#
_symmetry.space_group_name_H-M   'P 1'
#
loop_
_entity.id
_entity.type
_entity.pdbx_description
1 polymer ?
#
loop_
_entity_poly.entity_id
_entity_poly.type
_entity_poly.pdbx_seq_one_letter_code
_entity_poly.pdbx_strand_id
1 'polypeptide(L)'
;MSLCRANMVVLIGTVFVAASADAGSATMIRFRRTAHVTGSVVRLGDVADIHDADVVTEERLKAIVLAPAPAPGRQTILEFVSIRSRLHARGVDLAATEFSGASAVRVFRRFEPPQEPSRTSDIQAERAAQRLRAVIENELRLAGAAADELSVTVRLSRSDVPRALAADSASLKVIGLTLQPDVPQTLTLSFRDAQGTRQQVRFVCRLSRRPTVLTVRYTVPRGHVLRAADLAPLAVDDAAGGIVRPEDVV
;
A
#
# COMPACT_ATOMS: atom_id res chain seq x y z
N MET A 1 -74.92 45.14 26.24
CA MET A 1 -73.71 45.43 25.44
C MET A 1 -72.57 44.61 26.02
N SER A 2 -72.29 43.44 25.43
CA SER A 2 -71.45 42.39 26.02
C SER A 2 -70.18 42.18 25.18
N LEU A 3 -69.05 42.39 25.84
CA LEU A 3 -67.65 42.02 25.58
C LEU A 3 -67.27 41.37 24.23
N CYS A 4 -66.47 42.11 23.44
CA CYS A 4 -65.58 41.57 22.40
C CYS A 4 -64.41 40.79 23.04
N ARG A 5 -64.35 39.48 22.82
CA ARG A 5 -63.15 38.66 23.05
C ARG A 5 -62.57 38.27 21.70
N ALA A 6 -61.40 38.81 21.37
CA ALA A 6 -60.58 38.39 20.24
C ALA A 6 -59.85 37.09 20.63
N ASN A 7 -60.32 35.96 20.11
CA ASN A 7 -59.69 34.66 20.33
C ASN A 7 -58.65 34.38 19.24
N MET A 8 -57.43 34.21 19.72
CA MET A 8 -56.18 33.81 19.10
C MET A 8 -56.33 32.49 18.29
N VAL A 9 -56.15 32.55 16.97
CA VAL A 9 -56.10 31.37 16.10
C VAL A 9 -54.68 30.80 16.14
N VAL A 10 -54.49 29.72 16.90
CA VAL A 10 -53.27 28.89 16.90
C VAL A 10 -53.46 27.80 15.85
N LEU A 11 -52.76 27.91 14.72
CA LEU A 11 -52.78 26.93 13.65
C LEU A 11 -51.71 25.87 13.96
N ILE A 12 -52.16 24.75 14.54
CA ILE A 12 -51.32 23.60 14.92
C ILE A 12 -50.87 22.89 13.63
N GLY A 13 -49.58 22.98 13.33
CA GLY A 13 -48.95 22.24 12.25
C GLY A 13 -48.87 20.76 12.58
N THR A 14 -49.69 19.95 11.90
CA THR A 14 -49.62 18.49 11.93
C THR A 14 -48.37 18.04 11.16
N VAL A 15 -47.27 17.80 11.87
CA VAL A 15 -46.09 17.12 11.34
C VAL A 15 -46.47 15.65 11.15
N PHE A 16 -46.74 15.28 9.90
CA PHE A 16 -46.94 13.89 9.48
C PHE A 16 -45.58 13.19 9.51
N VAL A 17 -45.27 12.53 10.62
CA VAL A 17 -44.09 11.67 10.75
C VAL A 17 -44.29 10.45 9.86
N ALA A 18 -43.62 10.45 8.71
CA ALA A 18 -43.50 9.26 7.88
C ALA A 18 -42.67 8.22 8.64
N ALA A 19 -43.35 7.22 9.21
CA ALA A 19 -42.72 6.00 9.67
C ALA A 19 -42.29 5.21 8.43
N SER A 20 -41.04 5.38 8.01
CA SER A 20 -40.38 4.47 7.08
C SER A 20 -40.34 3.10 7.75
N ALA A 21 -41.21 2.20 7.32
CA ALA A 21 -41.05 0.79 7.59
C ALA A 21 -39.81 0.34 6.82
N ASP A 22 -38.66 0.27 7.50
CA ASP A 22 -37.53 -0.53 7.03
C ASP A 22 -38.05 -1.96 6.91
N ALA A 23 -38.37 -2.37 5.69
CA ALA A 23 -38.53 -3.76 5.35
C ALA A 23 -37.18 -4.42 5.61
N GLY A 24 -37.03 -5.01 6.80
CA GLY A 24 -35.82 -5.67 7.25
C GLY A 24 -35.41 -6.74 6.26
N SER A 25 -34.50 -6.39 5.35
CA SER A 25 -33.76 -7.36 4.56
C SER A 25 -32.87 -8.10 5.53
N ALA A 26 -33.25 -9.35 5.84
CA ALA A 26 -32.42 -10.21 6.67
C ALA A 26 -31.05 -10.34 6.00
N THR A 27 -29.99 -9.97 6.72
CA THR A 27 -28.64 -10.07 6.18
C THR A 27 -28.30 -11.53 5.93
N MET A 28 -28.00 -11.88 4.69
CA MET A 28 -27.70 -13.25 4.30
C MET A 28 -26.19 -13.48 4.30
N ILE A 29 -25.73 -14.41 5.14
CA ILE A 29 -24.33 -14.82 5.22
C ILE A 29 -24.19 -16.22 4.61
N ARG A 30 -23.51 -16.29 3.47
CA ARG A 30 -23.28 -17.53 2.73
C ARG A 30 -21.85 -18.04 2.94
N PHE A 31 -21.70 -19.15 3.64
CA PHE A 31 -20.39 -19.76 3.87
C PHE A 31 -19.84 -20.49 2.65
N ARG A 32 -18.57 -20.23 2.35
CA ARG A 32 -17.79 -20.89 1.30
C ARG A 32 -17.34 -22.28 1.78
N ARG A 33 -17.11 -23.21 0.85
CA ARG A 33 -16.52 -24.53 1.19
C ARG A 33 -15.03 -24.45 1.52
N THR A 34 -14.33 -23.51 0.89
CA THR A 34 -12.88 -23.35 0.98
C THR A 34 -12.53 -21.86 1.01
N ALA A 35 -11.59 -21.50 1.87
CA ALA A 35 -11.08 -20.14 2.01
C ALA A 35 -9.54 -20.14 2.03
N HIS A 36 -8.93 -19.16 1.39
CA HIS A 36 -7.48 -18.96 1.39
C HIS A 36 -7.16 -17.68 2.15
N VAL A 37 -6.31 -17.80 3.16
CA VAL A 37 -5.94 -16.70 4.05
C VAL A 37 -4.43 -16.46 3.94
N THR A 38 -4.04 -15.20 3.75
CA THR A 38 -2.64 -14.77 3.73
C THR A 38 -2.19 -14.22 5.09
N GLY A 39 -3.12 -13.62 5.84
CA GLY A 39 -2.88 -13.03 7.17
C GLY A 39 -2.70 -14.04 8.31
N SER A 40 -2.47 -13.50 9.51
CA SER A 40 -2.35 -14.27 10.76
C SER A 40 -3.69 -14.62 11.42
N VAL A 41 -4.79 -14.06 10.92
CA VAL A 41 -6.14 -14.25 11.44
C VAL A 41 -7.12 -14.55 10.30
N VAL A 42 -8.11 -15.38 10.57
CA VAL A 42 -9.23 -15.68 9.68
C VAL A 42 -10.39 -14.74 10.03
N ARG A 43 -10.85 -13.97 9.05
CA ARG A 43 -11.99 -13.06 9.18
C ARG A 43 -13.24 -13.65 8.55
N LEU A 44 -14.41 -13.11 8.89
CA LEU A 44 -15.68 -13.53 8.30
C LEU A 44 -15.70 -13.32 6.79
N GLY A 45 -15.16 -12.21 6.29
CA GLY A 45 -15.07 -11.93 4.85
C GLY A 45 -14.18 -12.91 4.06
N ASP A 46 -13.29 -13.64 4.74
CA ASP A 46 -12.47 -14.67 4.09
C ASP A 46 -13.27 -15.95 3.83
N VAL A 47 -14.23 -16.25 4.71
CA VAL A 47 -14.96 -17.53 4.76
C VAL A 47 -16.40 -17.45 4.30
N ALA A 48 -16.97 -16.25 4.18
CA ALA A 48 -18.36 -16.04 3.82
C ALA A 48 -18.55 -14.82 2.91
N ASP A 49 -19.53 -14.96 2.02
CA ASP A 49 -20.09 -13.86 1.25
C ASP A 49 -21.28 -13.28 2.00
N ILE A 50 -21.38 -11.96 2.06
CA ILE A 50 -22.43 -11.24 2.78
C ILE A 50 -23.29 -10.54 1.75
N HIS A 51 -24.60 -10.77 1.84
CA HIS A 51 -25.62 -10.21 0.96
C HIS A 51 -26.68 -9.50 1.80
N ASP A 52 -27.43 -8.59 1.16
CA ASP A 52 -28.59 -7.92 1.76
C ASP A 52 -28.25 -7.17 3.07
N ALA A 53 -27.05 -6.57 3.12
CA ALA A 53 -26.58 -5.69 4.19
C ALA A 53 -26.19 -4.32 3.62
N ASP A 54 -26.37 -3.27 4.41
CA ASP A 54 -25.81 -1.96 4.11
C ASP A 54 -24.27 -2.01 4.09
N VAL A 55 -23.62 -1.16 3.28
CA VAL A 55 -22.17 -1.15 3.06
C VAL A 55 -21.40 -1.05 4.38
N VAL A 56 -21.86 -0.23 5.31
CA VAL A 56 -21.22 -0.06 6.64
C VAL A 56 -21.34 -1.35 7.47
N THR A 57 -22.48 -2.01 7.40
CA THR A 57 -22.74 -3.27 8.12
C THR A 57 -21.95 -4.41 7.50
N GLU A 58 -21.88 -4.47 6.17
CA GLU A 58 -21.11 -5.45 5.42
C GLU A 58 -19.61 -5.37 5.76
N GLU A 59 -19.01 -4.17 5.73
CA GLU A 59 -17.61 -3.97 6.10
C GLU A 59 -17.34 -4.37 7.56
N ARG A 60 -18.23 -3.99 8.48
CA ARG A 60 -18.14 -4.36 9.89
C ARG A 60 -18.18 -5.87 10.07
N LEU A 61 -19.11 -6.55 9.43
CA LEU A 61 -19.24 -8.01 9.50
C LEU A 61 -18.02 -8.69 8.89
N LYS A 62 -17.56 -8.25 7.70
CA LYS A 62 -16.35 -8.76 7.03
C LYS A 62 -15.11 -8.65 7.91
N ALA A 63 -15.00 -7.59 8.70
CA ALA A 63 -13.86 -7.34 9.58
C ALA A 63 -13.81 -8.25 10.82
N ILE A 64 -14.90 -8.96 11.17
CA ILE A 64 -14.97 -9.80 12.38
C ILE A 64 -13.94 -10.91 12.31
N VAL A 65 -13.07 -10.97 13.31
CA VAL A 65 -12.08 -12.03 13.47
C VAL A 65 -12.76 -13.27 14.05
N LEU A 66 -12.71 -14.35 13.28
CA LEU A 66 -13.23 -15.65 13.69
C LEU A 66 -12.15 -16.44 14.41
N ALA A 67 -10.99 -16.70 13.80
CA ALA A 67 -10.00 -17.65 14.33
C ALA A 67 -8.57 -17.17 14.10
N PRO A 68 -7.57 -17.68 14.84
CA PRO A 68 -6.20 -17.62 14.37
C PRO A 68 -6.07 -18.38 13.05
N ALA A 69 -5.28 -17.86 12.11
CA ALA A 69 -4.99 -18.56 10.86
C ALA A 69 -4.17 -19.84 11.16
N PRO A 70 -4.33 -20.91 10.36
CA PRO A 70 -3.48 -22.09 10.51
C PRO A 70 -2.01 -21.73 10.26
N ALA A 71 -1.09 -22.60 10.69
CA ALA A 71 0.31 -22.40 10.39
C ALA A 71 0.53 -22.36 8.86
N PRO A 72 1.52 -21.61 8.34
CA PRO A 72 1.82 -21.55 6.91
C PRO A 72 1.97 -22.95 6.31
N GLY A 73 1.29 -23.22 5.19
CA GLY A 73 1.27 -24.53 4.54
C GLY A 73 0.35 -25.57 5.20
N ARG A 74 -0.37 -25.22 6.27
CA ARG A 74 -1.38 -26.09 6.89
C ARG A 74 -2.80 -25.63 6.56
N GLN A 75 -3.74 -26.53 6.85
CA GLN A 75 -5.18 -26.28 6.77
C GLN A 75 -5.85 -26.52 8.13
N THR A 76 -6.93 -25.80 8.37
CA THR A 76 -7.82 -25.97 9.53
C THR A 76 -9.26 -25.98 9.04
N ILE A 77 -10.13 -26.72 9.74
CA ILE A 77 -11.57 -26.71 9.49
C ILE A 77 -12.25 -25.78 10.50
N LEU A 78 -13.07 -24.86 10.01
CA LEU A 78 -13.96 -24.04 10.83
C LEU A 78 -15.40 -24.50 10.63
N GLU A 79 -15.99 -25.05 11.69
CA GLU A 79 -17.37 -25.51 11.66
C GLU A 79 -18.35 -24.35 11.87
N PHE A 80 -19.52 -24.45 11.24
CA PHE A 80 -20.59 -23.47 11.35
C PHE A 80 -20.97 -23.16 12.80
N VAL A 81 -21.06 -24.18 13.67
CA VAL A 81 -21.39 -23.99 15.10
C VAL A 81 -20.36 -23.11 15.80
N SER A 82 -19.07 -23.32 15.51
CA SER A 82 -17.98 -22.49 16.04
C SER A 82 -18.03 -21.06 15.50
N ILE A 83 -18.32 -20.89 14.21
CA ILE A 83 -18.44 -19.56 13.59
C ILE A 83 -19.61 -18.81 14.20
N ARG A 84 -20.80 -19.43 14.28
CA ARG A 84 -22.02 -18.85 14.84
C ARG A 84 -21.82 -18.43 16.31
N SER A 85 -21.21 -19.28 17.13
CA SER A 85 -20.90 -18.96 18.53
C SER A 85 -20.01 -17.71 18.64
N ARG A 86 -19.02 -17.57 17.75
CA ARG A 86 -18.13 -16.41 17.72
C ARG A 86 -18.81 -15.14 17.21
N LEU A 87 -19.69 -15.24 16.22
CA LEU A 87 -20.49 -14.11 15.75
C LEU A 87 -21.42 -13.60 16.86
N HIS A 88 -22.08 -14.51 17.58
CA HIS A 88 -22.91 -14.18 18.74
C HIS A 88 -22.11 -13.46 19.83
N ALA A 89 -20.92 -13.98 20.17
CA ALA A 89 -20.03 -13.36 21.15
C ALA A 89 -19.53 -11.96 20.74
N ARG A 90 -19.60 -11.62 19.45
CA ARG A 90 -19.25 -10.30 18.90
C ARG A 90 -20.46 -9.36 18.78
N GLY A 91 -21.62 -9.77 19.28
CA GLY A 91 -22.85 -8.97 19.28
C GLY A 91 -23.54 -8.91 17.92
N VAL A 92 -23.32 -9.91 17.05
CA VAL A 92 -24.09 -10.05 15.80
C VAL A 92 -25.47 -10.60 16.14
N ASP A 93 -26.52 -9.90 15.70
CA ASP A 93 -27.89 -10.36 15.87
C ASP A 93 -28.17 -11.54 14.95
N LEU A 94 -28.24 -12.73 15.54
CA LEU A 94 -28.51 -13.97 14.83
C LEU A 94 -29.99 -14.10 14.38
N ALA A 95 -30.91 -13.31 14.95
CA ALA A 95 -32.32 -13.35 14.58
C ALA A 95 -32.57 -12.54 13.30
N ALA A 96 -31.78 -11.50 13.06
CA ALA A 96 -31.81 -10.66 11.86
C ALA A 96 -30.89 -11.17 10.73
N THR A 97 -30.17 -12.28 10.96
CA THR A 97 -29.17 -12.81 10.03
C THR A 97 -29.55 -14.22 9.57
N GLU A 98 -29.66 -14.42 8.27
CA GLU A 98 -29.86 -15.74 7.67
C GLU A 98 -28.50 -16.36 7.31
N PHE A 99 -28.34 -17.66 7.58
CA PHE A 99 -27.11 -18.39 7.31
C PHE A 99 -27.34 -19.47 6.27
N SER A 100 -26.53 -19.47 5.21
CA SER A 100 -26.58 -20.48 4.15
C SER A 100 -25.19 -20.97 3.75
N GLY A 101 -25.12 -22.00 2.91
CA GLY A 101 -23.86 -22.50 2.36
C GLY A 101 -23.28 -23.70 3.11
N ALA A 102 -21.95 -23.76 3.21
CA ALA A 102 -21.25 -24.93 3.75
C ALA A 102 -21.36 -25.00 5.29
N SER A 103 -21.60 -26.19 5.83
CA SER A 103 -21.60 -26.45 7.28
C SER A 103 -20.21 -26.42 7.90
N ALA A 104 -19.16 -26.53 7.08
CA ALA A 104 -17.77 -26.42 7.49
C ALA A 104 -16.94 -25.78 6.37
N VAL A 105 -16.02 -24.91 6.74
CA VAL A 105 -15.12 -24.20 5.82
C VAL A 105 -13.70 -24.72 6.01
N ARG A 106 -13.07 -25.18 4.94
CA ARG A 106 -11.64 -25.52 4.95
C ARG A 106 -10.82 -24.26 4.71
N VAL A 107 -10.04 -23.86 5.69
CA VAL A 107 -9.18 -22.69 5.61
C VAL A 107 -7.75 -23.11 5.35
N PHE A 108 -7.19 -22.62 4.24
CA PHE A 108 -5.81 -22.87 3.83
C PHE A 108 -4.98 -21.61 4.05
N ARG A 109 -3.81 -21.76 4.67
CA ARG A 109 -2.81 -20.69 4.66
C ARG A 109 -1.70 -21.04 3.69
N ARG A 110 -1.49 -20.17 2.70
CA ARG A 110 -0.36 -20.33 1.78
C ARG A 110 0.93 -20.27 2.58
N PHE A 111 1.84 -21.20 2.32
CA PHE A 111 3.20 -21.08 2.84
C PHE A 111 3.87 -19.94 2.08
N GLU A 112 4.05 -18.82 2.77
CA GLU A 112 4.88 -17.72 2.31
C GLU A 112 6.06 -17.66 3.29
N PRO A 113 7.31 -17.78 2.82
CA PRO A 113 8.47 -17.78 3.70
C PRO A 113 8.48 -16.50 4.54
N PRO A 114 8.83 -16.57 5.84
CA PRO A 114 8.83 -15.40 6.70
C PRO A 114 9.72 -14.30 6.12
N GLN A 115 9.12 -13.22 5.64
CA GLN A 115 9.84 -11.95 5.48
C GLN A 115 9.93 -11.32 6.86
N GLU A 116 11.00 -11.63 7.59
CA GLU A 116 11.37 -10.83 8.77
C GLU A 116 12.03 -9.53 8.28
N PRO A 117 11.44 -8.35 8.52
CA PRO A 117 12.15 -7.09 8.40
C PRO A 117 13.11 -6.95 9.60
N SER A 118 14.26 -7.62 9.53
CA SER A 118 15.37 -7.28 10.40
C SER A 118 15.89 -5.91 9.98
N ARG A 119 15.80 -4.89 10.85
CA ARG A 119 16.32 -3.53 10.60
C ARG A 119 17.78 -3.53 10.10
N THR A 120 18.58 -4.52 10.51
CA THR A 120 19.94 -4.77 10.02
C THR A 120 19.99 -5.10 8.52
N SER A 121 19.02 -5.87 8.01
CA SER A 121 18.90 -6.19 6.58
C SER A 121 18.50 -4.97 5.76
N ASP A 122 17.69 -4.06 6.29
CA ASP A 122 17.27 -2.86 5.57
C ASP A 122 18.42 -1.86 5.46
N ILE A 123 19.20 -1.66 6.53
CA ILE A 123 20.42 -0.84 6.50
C ILE A 123 21.45 -1.42 5.51
N GLN A 124 21.61 -2.75 5.48
CA GLN A 124 22.51 -3.40 4.53
C GLN A 124 22.01 -3.28 3.08
N ALA A 125 20.71 -3.42 2.85
CA ALA A 125 20.11 -3.27 1.52
C ALA A 125 20.30 -1.85 0.98
N GLU A 126 20.11 -0.84 1.84
CA GLU A 126 20.31 0.56 1.48
C GLU A 126 21.77 0.85 1.14
N ARG A 127 22.72 0.37 1.97
CA ARG A 127 24.16 0.49 1.67
C ARG A 127 24.55 -0.18 0.35
N ALA A 128 23.98 -1.35 0.07
CA ALA A 128 24.23 -2.05 -1.19
C ALA A 128 23.66 -1.28 -2.39
N ALA A 129 22.45 -0.72 -2.26
CA ALA A 129 21.81 0.10 -3.29
C ALA A 129 22.62 1.38 -3.55
N GLN A 130 23.06 2.08 -2.50
CA GLN A 130 23.90 3.28 -2.61
C GLN A 130 25.22 2.99 -3.33
N ARG A 131 25.88 1.88 -3.00
CA ARG A 131 27.12 1.47 -3.65
C ARG A 131 26.93 1.17 -5.13
N LEU A 132 25.86 0.47 -5.49
CA LEU A 132 25.53 0.16 -6.88
C LEU A 132 25.16 1.41 -7.67
N ARG A 133 24.41 2.33 -7.04
CA ARG A 133 24.08 3.64 -7.63
C ARG A 133 25.35 4.40 -7.98
N ALA A 134 26.32 4.50 -7.07
CA ALA A 134 27.59 5.16 -7.33
C ALA A 134 28.39 4.55 -8.50
N VAL A 135 28.38 3.21 -8.63
CA VAL A 135 29.05 2.53 -9.75
C VAL A 135 28.34 2.81 -11.07
N ILE A 136 27.00 2.76 -11.09
CA ILE A 136 26.22 3.02 -12.31
C ILE A 136 26.34 4.49 -12.72
N GLU A 137 26.29 5.44 -11.78
CA GLU A 137 26.51 6.85 -12.05
C GLU A 137 27.92 7.11 -12.61
N ASN A 138 28.93 6.40 -12.09
CA ASN A 138 30.28 6.46 -12.63
C ASN A 138 30.37 5.92 -14.07
N GLU A 139 29.75 4.76 -14.34
CA GLU A 139 29.69 4.17 -15.69
C GLU A 139 28.92 5.06 -16.67
N LEU A 140 27.80 5.66 -16.25
CA LEU A 140 27.02 6.60 -17.06
C LEU A 140 27.82 7.86 -17.41
N ARG A 141 28.58 8.39 -16.44
CA ARG A 141 29.46 9.54 -16.64
C ARG A 141 30.60 9.21 -17.61
N LEU A 142 31.19 8.02 -17.52
CA LEU A 142 32.22 7.55 -18.45
C LEU A 142 31.64 7.30 -19.86
N ALA A 143 30.40 6.84 -19.95
CA ALA A 143 29.67 6.65 -21.20
C ALA A 143 29.19 7.96 -21.86
N GLY A 144 29.44 9.11 -21.23
CA GLY A 144 29.04 10.43 -21.75
C GLY A 144 27.53 10.70 -21.65
N ALA A 145 26.79 9.92 -20.87
CA ALA A 145 25.42 10.26 -20.54
C ALA A 145 25.44 11.47 -19.59
N ALA A 146 24.50 12.41 -19.76
CA ALA A 146 24.30 13.54 -18.86
C ALA A 146 23.85 13.02 -17.48
N ALA A 147 24.82 12.54 -16.69
CA ALA A 147 24.61 11.96 -15.37
C ALA A 147 23.92 12.94 -14.41
N ASP A 148 24.05 14.24 -14.67
CA ASP A 148 23.37 15.31 -13.93
C ASP A 148 21.86 15.42 -14.25
N GLU A 149 21.39 14.87 -15.37
CA GLU A 149 19.98 14.90 -15.79
C GLU A 149 19.23 13.59 -15.46
N LEU A 150 19.94 12.56 -15.01
CA LEU A 150 19.39 11.23 -14.76
C LEU A 150 19.50 10.88 -13.27
N SER A 151 18.43 10.31 -12.73
CA SER A 151 18.34 9.67 -11.41
C SER A 151 18.33 8.17 -11.61
N VAL A 152 19.11 7.45 -10.80
CA VAL A 152 19.25 5.99 -10.90
C VAL A 152 18.56 5.36 -9.70
N THR A 153 17.47 4.63 -9.95
CA THR A 153 16.79 3.84 -8.92
C THR A 153 17.19 2.38 -9.07
N VAL A 154 17.87 1.83 -8.05
CA VAL A 154 18.33 0.44 -8.02
C VAL A 154 17.47 -0.37 -7.06
N ARG A 155 16.95 -1.50 -7.52
CA ARG A 155 16.25 -2.48 -6.68
C ARG A 155 17.04 -3.79 -6.66
N LEU A 156 17.48 -4.17 -5.47
CA LEU A 156 18.20 -5.41 -5.21
C LEU A 156 17.32 -6.43 -4.48
N SER A 157 17.48 -7.70 -4.82
CA SER A 157 16.94 -8.79 -4.00
C SER A 157 17.72 -8.88 -2.70
N ARG A 158 17.02 -9.16 -1.59
CA ARG A 158 17.63 -9.34 -0.26
C ARG A 158 18.69 -10.45 -0.24
N SER A 159 18.53 -11.49 -1.06
CA SER A 159 19.51 -12.58 -1.19
C SER A 159 20.87 -12.13 -1.75
N ASP A 160 20.91 -10.98 -2.42
CA ASP A 160 22.07 -10.53 -3.17
C ASP A 160 22.74 -9.30 -2.55
N VAL A 161 22.12 -8.71 -1.52
CA VAL A 161 22.68 -7.66 -0.67
C VAL A 161 24.04 -8.03 -0.09
N PRO A 162 24.23 -9.17 0.61
CA PRO A 162 25.55 -9.50 1.18
C PRO A 162 26.60 -9.72 0.09
N ARG A 163 26.20 -10.24 -1.08
CA ARG A 163 27.10 -10.44 -2.23
C ARG A 163 27.54 -9.10 -2.83
N ALA A 164 26.61 -8.16 -3.02
CA ALA A 164 26.92 -6.82 -3.51
C ALA A 164 27.79 -6.01 -2.53
N LEU A 165 27.64 -6.22 -1.22
CA LEU A 165 28.47 -5.57 -0.21
C LEU A 165 29.88 -6.18 -0.09
N ALA A 166 30.00 -7.50 -0.23
CA ALA A 166 31.28 -8.20 -0.18
C ALA A 166 32.17 -7.93 -1.42
N ALA A 167 31.58 -7.43 -2.50
CA ALA A 167 32.31 -7.08 -3.70
C ALA A 167 33.26 -5.90 -3.46
N ASP A 168 34.47 -5.97 -4.02
CA ASP A 168 35.36 -4.81 -4.06
C ASP A 168 34.93 -3.85 -5.18
N SER A 169 34.79 -2.56 -4.86
CA SER A 169 34.29 -1.52 -5.77
C SER A 169 35.11 -1.44 -7.05
N ALA A 170 36.42 -1.70 -6.96
CA ALA A 170 37.33 -1.66 -8.11
C ALA A 170 37.15 -2.84 -9.09
N SER A 171 36.51 -3.92 -8.65
CA SER A 171 36.30 -5.14 -9.44
C SER A 171 34.87 -5.27 -10.01
N LEU A 172 33.99 -4.32 -9.67
CA LEU A 172 32.60 -4.30 -10.10
C LEU A 172 32.51 -3.93 -11.57
N LYS A 173 31.97 -4.85 -12.39
CA LYS A 173 31.58 -4.57 -13.77
C LYS A 173 30.09 -4.76 -13.92
N VAL A 174 29.40 -3.71 -14.35
CA VAL A 174 27.97 -3.74 -14.67
C VAL A 174 27.81 -4.15 -16.14
N ILE A 175 27.04 -5.20 -16.38
CA ILE A 175 26.76 -5.75 -17.70
C ILE A 175 25.27 -5.53 -18.01
N GLY A 176 24.98 -5.06 -19.23
CA GLY A 176 23.62 -4.90 -19.75
C GLY A 176 23.01 -3.51 -19.57
N LEU A 177 23.81 -2.51 -19.16
CA LEU A 177 23.33 -1.13 -19.01
C LEU A 177 22.99 -0.54 -20.39
N THR A 178 21.72 -0.19 -20.60
CA THR A 178 21.25 0.49 -21.81
C THR A 178 20.75 1.90 -21.45
N LEU A 179 21.03 2.90 -22.29
CA LEU A 179 20.59 4.28 -22.07
C LEU A 179 19.11 4.49 -22.47
N GLN A 180 18.21 3.73 -21.86
CA GLN A 180 16.77 3.88 -22.04
C GLN A 180 16.14 4.44 -20.76
N PRO A 181 15.77 5.74 -20.74
CA PRO A 181 15.06 6.32 -19.61
C PRO A 181 13.67 5.72 -19.48
N ASP A 182 13.21 5.65 -18.25
CA ASP A 182 11.90 5.23 -17.79
C ASP A 182 11.52 3.75 -18.02
N VAL A 183 12.45 2.95 -18.57
CA VAL A 183 12.30 1.51 -18.73
C VAL A 183 13.07 0.78 -17.63
N PRO A 184 12.44 -0.15 -16.89
CA PRO A 184 13.15 -1.02 -15.95
C PRO A 184 14.05 -1.99 -16.71
N GLN A 185 15.34 -1.96 -16.41
CA GLN A 185 16.35 -2.80 -17.05
C GLN A 185 16.93 -3.77 -16.04
N THR A 186 17.05 -5.04 -16.45
CA THR A 186 17.70 -6.06 -15.62
C THR A 186 19.18 -6.07 -15.93
N LEU A 187 19.99 -5.62 -14.97
CA LEU A 187 21.44 -5.54 -15.08
C LEU A 187 22.08 -6.71 -14.33
N THR A 188 23.28 -7.10 -14.78
CA THR A 188 24.09 -8.11 -14.09
C THR A 188 25.38 -7.48 -13.61
N LEU A 189 25.58 -7.45 -12.30
CA LEU A 189 26.83 -7.12 -11.66
C LEU A 189 27.74 -8.35 -11.71
N SER A 190 28.92 -8.23 -12.30
CA SER A 190 29.96 -9.26 -12.25
C SER A 190 31.16 -8.75 -11.47
N PHE A 191 31.64 -9.54 -10.51
CA PHE A 191 32.78 -9.17 -9.67
C PHE A 191 33.51 -10.42 -9.18
N ARG A 192 34.72 -10.23 -8.65
CA ARG A 192 35.43 -11.31 -7.94
C ARG A 192 35.30 -11.06 -6.45
N ASP A 193 34.92 -12.10 -5.71
CA ASP A 193 34.94 -12.04 -4.25
C ASP A 193 36.38 -12.14 -3.71
N ALA A 194 36.54 -12.00 -2.39
CA ALA A 194 37.83 -12.11 -1.71
C ALA A 194 38.51 -13.48 -1.89
N GLN A 195 37.76 -14.50 -2.31
CA GLN A 195 38.26 -15.86 -2.59
C GLN A 195 38.66 -16.02 -4.07
N GLY A 196 38.54 -14.97 -4.88
CA GLY A 196 38.86 -14.96 -6.31
C GLY A 196 37.77 -15.58 -7.20
N THR A 197 36.63 -15.98 -6.64
CA THR A 197 35.50 -16.58 -7.37
C THR A 197 34.69 -15.50 -8.06
N ARG A 198 34.33 -15.72 -9.33
CA ARG A 198 33.46 -14.81 -10.08
C ARG A 198 32.03 -14.95 -9.59
N GLN A 199 31.53 -13.91 -8.95
CA GLN A 199 30.13 -13.80 -8.54
C GLN A 199 29.36 -12.96 -9.55
N GLN A 200 28.11 -13.35 -9.80
CA GLN A 200 27.17 -12.58 -10.60
C GLN A 200 25.91 -12.30 -9.79
N VAL A 201 25.50 -11.03 -9.74
CA VAL A 201 24.28 -10.59 -9.07
C VAL A 201 23.39 -9.90 -10.10
N ARG A 202 22.13 -10.33 -10.21
CA ARG A 202 21.15 -9.69 -11.07
C ARG A 202 20.36 -8.66 -10.27
N PHE A 203 20.14 -7.49 -10.86
CA PHE A 203 19.41 -6.41 -10.23
C PHE A 203 18.59 -5.63 -11.24
N VAL A 204 17.55 -4.94 -10.75
CA VAL A 204 16.71 -4.11 -11.62
C VAL A 204 17.10 -2.66 -11.39
N CYS A 205 17.40 -1.96 -12.48
CA CYS A 205 17.73 -0.54 -12.50
C CYS A 205 16.71 0.21 -13.35
N ARG A 206 16.21 1.34 -12.87
CA ARG A 206 15.41 2.28 -13.67
C ARG A 206 16.16 3.61 -13.72
N LEU A 207 16.40 4.10 -14.93
CA LEU A 207 16.96 5.43 -15.19
C LEU A 207 15.77 6.38 -15.35
N SER A 208 15.58 7.34 -14.46
CA SER A 208 14.53 8.36 -14.58
C SER A 208 15.16 9.71 -14.84
N ARG A 209 14.51 10.61 -15.59
CA ARG A 209 14.99 12.00 -15.68
C ARG A 209 14.82 12.66 -14.32
N ARG A 210 15.83 13.41 -13.84
CA ARG A 210 15.71 14.16 -12.59
C ARG A 210 14.59 15.18 -12.74
N PRO A 211 13.60 15.19 -11.84
CA PRO A 211 12.61 16.24 -11.84
C PRO A 211 13.26 17.57 -11.43
N THR A 212 12.95 18.61 -12.17
CA THR A 212 13.32 19.98 -11.83
C THR A 212 12.17 20.58 -11.03
N VAL A 213 12.42 20.97 -9.78
CA VAL A 213 11.45 21.70 -8.97
C VAL A 213 11.86 23.16 -8.89
N LEU A 214 10.89 24.05 -8.78
CA LEU A 214 11.15 25.48 -8.64
C LEU A 214 11.42 25.81 -7.18
N THR A 215 12.59 26.39 -6.90
CA THR A 215 12.93 26.95 -5.59
C THR A 215 12.98 28.47 -5.67
N VAL A 216 12.68 29.15 -4.57
CA VAL A 216 12.89 30.59 -4.47
C VAL A 216 14.39 30.90 -4.47
N ARG A 217 14.81 31.88 -5.28
CA ARG A 217 16.21 32.33 -5.42
C ARG A 217 16.75 33.02 -4.16
N TYR A 218 15.86 33.57 -3.34
CA TYR A 218 16.19 34.38 -2.19
C TYR A 218 15.12 34.24 -1.10
N THR A 219 15.43 34.64 0.13
CA THR A 219 14.50 34.60 1.25
C THR A 219 13.35 35.58 1.02
N VAL A 220 12.13 35.05 0.88
CA VAL A 220 10.93 35.85 0.63
C VAL A 220 10.15 36.05 1.94
N PRO A 221 9.78 37.29 2.32
CA PRO A 221 9.01 37.55 3.54
C PRO A 221 7.55 37.05 3.41
N ARG A 222 6.94 36.67 4.54
CA ARG A 222 5.55 36.21 4.59
C ARG A 222 4.60 37.29 4.04
N GLY A 223 3.72 36.90 3.12
CA GLY A 223 2.75 37.80 2.46
C GLY A 223 3.21 38.38 1.12
N HIS A 224 4.43 38.05 0.67
CA HIS A 224 4.91 38.42 -0.66
C HIS A 224 4.33 37.48 -1.73
N VAL A 225 3.77 38.04 -2.80
CA VAL A 225 3.28 37.29 -3.95
C VAL A 225 4.48 36.86 -4.79
N LEU A 226 4.70 35.55 -4.89
CA LEU A 226 5.79 34.96 -5.68
C LEU A 226 5.55 35.21 -7.17
N ARG A 227 6.56 35.71 -7.88
CA ARG A 227 6.53 35.87 -9.34
C ARG A 227 7.47 34.87 -9.98
N ALA A 228 7.24 34.57 -11.27
CA ALA A 228 8.08 33.64 -12.03
C ALA A 228 9.59 34.04 -12.04
N ALA A 229 9.90 35.33 -11.91
CA ALA A 229 11.28 35.83 -11.84
C ALA A 229 12.01 35.46 -10.53
N ASP A 230 11.26 35.10 -9.48
CA ASP A 230 11.78 34.81 -8.14
C ASP A 230 12.11 33.32 -7.96
N LEU A 231 11.73 32.51 -8.97
CA LEU A 231 11.91 31.08 -9.00
C LEU A 231 13.15 30.70 -9.81
N ALA A 232 13.93 29.75 -9.31
CA ALA A 232 15.01 29.09 -10.02
C ALA A 232 14.71 27.60 -10.16
N PRO A 233 15.03 26.99 -11.32
CA PRO A 233 15.02 25.55 -11.46
C PRO A 233 16.10 24.92 -10.58
N LEU A 234 15.70 24.03 -9.68
CA LEU A 234 16.56 23.18 -8.88
C LEU A 234 16.30 21.72 -9.25
N ALA A 235 17.33 21.02 -9.75
CA ALA A 235 17.23 19.58 -9.99
C ALA A 235 17.22 18.86 -8.64
N VAL A 236 16.17 18.08 -8.37
CA VAL A 236 16.04 17.30 -7.12
C VAL A 236 15.98 15.80 -7.43
N ASP A 237 16.42 14.99 -6.48
CA ASP A 237 16.39 13.53 -6.58
C ASP A 237 14.97 12.94 -6.42
N ASP A 238 14.02 13.72 -5.86
CA ASP A 238 12.62 13.33 -5.66
C ASP A 238 11.70 14.57 -5.81
N ALA A 239 10.64 14.44 -6.61
CA ALA A 239 9.64 15.50 -6.84
C ALA A 239 8.51 15.51 -5.80
N ALA A 240 8.52 14.58 -4.83
CA ALA A 240 7.45 14.44 -3.86
C ALA A 240 7.22 15.74 -3.06
N GLY A 241 6.23 16.54 -3.49
CA GLY A 241 5.84 17.81 -2.88
C GLY A 241 6.48 19.07 -3.46
N GLY A 242 7.30 18.96 -4.52
CA GLY A 242 7.91 20.11 -5.18
C GLY A 242 7.01 20.72 -6.25
N ILE A 243 6.96 22.05 -6.33
CA ILE A 243 6.21 22.75 -7.37
C ILE A 243 7.01 22.68 -8.67
N VAL A 244 6.46 21.99 -9.67
CA VAL A 244 7.16 21.64 -10.92
C VAL A 244 6.91 22.69 -12.01
N ARG A 245 5.89 23.54 -11.85
CA ARG A 245 5.52 24.58 -12.83
C ARG A 245 5.26 25.92 -12.15
N PRO A 246 5.64 27.05 -12.78
CA PRO A 246 5.43 28.38 -12.19
C PRO A 246 3.94 28.75 -12.14
N GLU A 247 3.10 28.13 -12.96
CA GLU A 247 1.64 28.28 -12.96
C GLU A 247 0.95 27.67 -11.72
N ASP A 248 1.62 26.77 -11.01
CA ASP A 248 1.10 26.16 -9.78
C ASP A 248 1.34 27.05 -8.53
N VAL A 249 2.00 28.20 -8.70
CA VAL A 249 2.38 29.13 -7.61
C VAL A 249 1.65 30.49 -7.70
N VAL A 250 1.20 30.89 -8.89
CA VAL A 250 0.67 32.24 -9.19
C VAL A 250 -0.84 32.30 -9.06
#